data_AF-A0A958EP16-F1
#
_entry.id   AF-A0A958EP16-F1
#
_cell.length_a   1.000
_cell.length_b   1.000
_cell.length_c   1.000
_cell.angle_alpha   90.00
_cell.angle_beta   90.00
_cell.angle_gamma   90.00
#
_symmetry.space_group_name_H-M   'P 1'
#
loop_
_entity.id
_entity.type
_entity.pdbx_description
1 polymer ?
#
loop_
_entity_poly.entity_id
_entity_poly.type
_entity_poly.pdbx_seq_one_letter_code
_entity_poly.pdbx_strand_id
1 'polypeptide(L)'
;MDNTFYSHIFRFYSKSLTFPYNELGWELQHLFRQMEVLCQNDLEEQLAGHALEVLNYFQGEEMSTLQGEYSRMFSHVEGEEPMLPIHFTAYGNPGDADLILDHLFESSFDVTFDEAPESIINLLDYYCYLAETDDILERLSEFVSVLKDFSQKLYEVSNINFYKELAKGLNEIAGILAD
;
A
#
# COMPACT_ATOMS: atom_id res chain seq x y z
N MET A 1 -12.17 17.97 -5.48
CA MET A 1 -12.17 17.12 -4.27
C MET A 1 -10.79 17.33 -3.68
N ASP A 2 -10.65 17.61 -2.39
CA ASP A 2 -9.31 17.78 -1.82
C ASP A 2 -8.66 16.40 -1.73
N ASN A 3 -7.82 16.07 -2.71
CA ASN A 3 -7.21 14.74 -2.82
C ASN A 3 -6.08 14.53 -1.80
N THR A 4 -5.81 15.51 -0.93
CA THR A 4 -4.80 15.43 0.12
C THR A 4 -5.05 14.25 1.08
N PHE A 5 -6.32 13.92 1.38
CA PHE A 5 -6.65 12.71 2.16
C PHE A 5 -6.10 11.44 1.49
N TYR A 6 -6.35 11.29 0.19
CA TYR A 6 -5.90 10.11 -0.58
C TYR A 6 -4.37 10.07 -0.71
N SER A 7 -3.70 11.21 -0.85
CA SER A 7 -2.23 11.24 -0.75
C SER A 7 -1.74 10.62 0.56
N HIS A 8 -2.30 11.04 1.70
CA HIS A 8 -1.88 10.51 3.00
C HIS A 8 -2.22 9.04 3.17
N ILE A 9 -3.35 8.56 2.65
CA ILE A 9 -3.71 7.15 2.78
C ILE A 9 -2.82 6.24 1.96
N PHE A 10 -2.51 6.60 0.71
CA PHE A 10 -1.56 5.82 -0.10
C PHE A 10 -0.18 5.79 0.54
N ARG A 11 0.29 6.95 1.05
CA ARG A 11 1.57 7.03 1.77
C ARG A 11 1.57 6.19 3.05
N PHE A 12 0.45 6.13 3.79
CA PHE A 12 0.30 5.28 4.96
C PHE A 12 0.46 3.79 4.61
N TYR A 13 -0.23 3.31 3.58
CA TYR A 13 -0.14 1.91 3.19
C TYR A 13 1.19 1.56 2.54
N SER A 14 1.77 2.47 1.75
CA SER A 14 3.14 2.35 1.22
C SER A 14 4.15 2.12 2.35
N LYS A 15 4.13 3.01 3.36
CA LYS A 15 5.00 2.90 4.54
C LYS A 15 4.75 1.62 5.34
N SER A 16 3.50 1.22 5.49
CA SER A 16 3.13 0.02 6.24
C SER A 16 3.61 -1.28 5.57
N LEU A 17 3.88 -1.25 4.27
CA LEU A 17 4.44 -2.36 3.50
C LEU A 17 5.97 -2.41 3.51
N THR A 18 6.66 -1.44 4.11
CA THR A 18 8.13 -1.48 4.23
C THR A 18 8.57 -2.47 5.31
N PHE A 19 9.86 -2.86 5.29
CA PHE A 19 10.43 -3.70 6.35
C PHE A 19 10.19 -3.06 7.74
N PRO A 20 9.62 -3.76 8.73
CA PRO A 20 9.29 -3.15 10.02
C PRO A 20 10.52 -2.68 10.83
N TYR A 21 10.44 -1.46 11.37
CA TYR A 21 11.44 -0.87 12.27
C TYR A 21 10.79 -0.03 13.39
N ASN A 22 11.57 0.31 14.42
CA ASN A 22 11.05 0.90 15.67
C ASN A 22 10.36 2.25 15.45
N GLU A 23 10.90 3.10 14.59
CA GLU A 23 10.39 4.44 14.32
C GLU A 23 9.15 4.44 13.42
N LEU A 24 8.90 3.35 12.67
CA LEU A 24 7.79 3.25 11.72
C LEU A 24 6.42 3.48 12.39
N GLY A 25 6.24 2.99 13.62
CA GLY A 25 4.98 3.21 14.36
C GLY A 25 4.66 4.69 14.61
N TRP A 26 5.68 5.53 14.80
CA TRP A 26 5.51 6.97 14.94
C TRP A 26 5.19 7.65 13.61
N GLU A 27 5.81 7.20 12.52
CA GLU A 27 5.54 7.68 11.16
C GLU A 27 4.09 7.37 10.76
N LEU A 28 3.64 6.13 10.97
CA LEU A 28 2.26 5.71 10.71
C LEU A 28 1.27 6.49 11.57
N GLN A 29 1.58 6.70 12.86
CA GLN A 29 0.75 7.52 13.73
C GLN A 29 0.64 8.97 13.24
N HIS A 30 1.72 9.55 12.71
CA HIS A 30 1.73 10.90 12.16
C HIS A 30 0.84 11.01 10.92
N LEU A 31 1.00 10.09 9.97
CA LEU A 31 0.16 10.01 8.76
C LEU A 31 -1.31 9.82 9.10
N PHE A 32 -1.62 8.95 10.08
CA PHE A 32 -2.98 8.76 10.56
C PHE A 32 -3.60 10.05 11.11
N ARG A 33 -2.86 10.83 11.89
CA ARG A 33 -3.36 12.12 12.40
C ARG A 33 -3.63 13.14 11.30
N GLN A 34 -2.86 13.11 10.20
CA GLN A 34 -3.12 13.97 9.04
C GLN A 34 -4.44 13.57 8.37
N MET A 35 -4.67 12.26 8.17
CA MET A 35 -5.94 11.76 7.62
C MET A 35 -7.14 12.11 8.50
N GLU A 36 -7.02 11.95 9.83
CA GLU A 36 -8.08 12.24 10.80
C GLU A 36 -8.55 13.71 10.72
N VAL A 37 -7.63 14.65 10.50
CA VAL A 37 -7.96 16.08 10.36
C VAL A 37 -8.58 16.42 9.00
N LEU A 38 -8.21 15.66 7.96
CA LEU A 38 -8.62 15.93 6.58
C LEU A 38 -9.94 15.26 6.20
N CYS A 39 -10.37 14.23 6.93
CA CYS A 39 -11.59 13.48 6.68
C CYS A 39 -12.83 14.40 6.58
N GLN A 40 -13.57 14.32 5.47
CA GLN A 40 -14.71 15.19 5.16
C GLN A 40 -16.02 14.42 4.96
N ASN A 41 -15.96 13.09 4.79
CA ASN A 41 -17.12 12.26 4.47
C ASN A 41 -17.01 10.84 5.05
N ASP A 42 -18.12 10.10 5.03
CA ASP A 42 -18.24 8.76 5.61
C ASP A 42 -17.28 7.73 4.98
N LEU A 43 -16.95 7.87 3.68
CA LEU A 43 -16.01 6.97 3.00
C LEU A 43 -14.58 7.19 3.49
N GLU A 44 -14.17 8.45 3.62
CA GLU A 44 -12.87 8.83 4.19
C GLU A 44 -12.77 8.41 5.66
N GLU A 45 -13.87 8.50 6.42
CA GLU A 45 -13.91 8.05 7.82
C GLU A 45 -13.73 6.54 7.92
N GLN A 46 -14.39 5.79 7.05
CA GLN A 46 -14.24 4.34 6.95
C GLN A 46 -12.79 3.95 6.61
N LEU A 47 -12.21 4.60 5.60
CA LEU A 47 -10.82 4.39 5.19
C LEU A 47 -9.81 4.73 6.30
N ALA A 48 -10.01 5.85 7.01
CA ALA A 48 -9.20 6.19 8.17
C ALA A 48 -9.37 5.16 9.30
N GLY A 49 -10.57 4.62 9.50
CA GLY A 49 -10.84 3.54 10.45
C GLY A 49 -10.00 2.28 10.16
N HIS A 50 -9.89 1.88 8.89
CA HIS A 50 -9.01 0.77 8.51
C HIS A 50 -7.53 1.07 8.78
N ALA A 51 -7.06 2.29 8.50
CA ALA A 51 -5.70 2.70 8.83
C ALA A 51 -5.42 2.68 10.35
N LEU A 52 -6.42 3.05 11.17
CA LEU A 52 -6.31 2.97 12.64
C LEU A 52 -6.16 1.52 13.12
N GLU A 53 -6.92 0.58 12.56
CA GLU A 53 -6.79 -0.85 12.90
C GLU A 53 -5.39 -1.36 12.56
N VAL A 54 -4.87 -1.03 11.37
CA VAL A 54 -3.48 -1.37 10.98
C VAL A 54 -2.47 -0.83 11.99
N LEU A 55 -2.61 0.44 12.39
CA LEU A 55 -1.72 1.07 13.37
C LEU A 55 -1.81 0.39 14.75
N ASN A 56 -3.02 0.07 15.22
CA ASN A 56 -3.23 -0.59 16.50
C ASN A 56 -2.57 -1.98 16.53
N TYR A 57 -2.70 -2.77 15.46
CA TYR A 57 -2.03 -4.06 15.37
C TYR A 57 -0.51 -3.93 15.25
N PHE A 58 -0.01 -2.95 14.49
CA PHE A 58 1.43 -2.70 14.41
C PHE A 58 2.02 -2.40 15.79
N GLN A 59 1.38 -1.53 16.57
CA GLN A 59 1.83 -1.13 17.91
C GLN A 59 1.64 -2.22 18.97
N GLY A 60 0.69 -3.13 18.74
CA GLY A 60 0.39 -4.24 19.65
C GLY A 60 1.23 -5.51 19.43
N GLU A 61 1.94 -5.60 18.31
CA GLU A 61 2.73 -6.78 17.92
C GLU A 61 4.21 -6.61 18.31
N GLU A 62 4.90 -7.72 18.63
CA GLU A 62 6.33 -7.67 18.88
C GLU A 62 7.10 -7.39 17.58
N MET A 63 8.08 -6.48 17.63
CA MET A 63 8.86 -6.10 16.44
C MET A 63 9.53 -7.30 15.75
N SER A 64 10.03 -8.27 16.52
CA SER A 64 10.60 -9.51 15.97
C SER A 64 9.57 -10.36 15.23
N THR A 65 8.31 -10.36 15.68
CA THR A 65 7.22 -11.05 14.99
C THR A 65 6.90 -10.37 13.67
N LEU A 66 6.79 -9.04 13.66
CA LEU A 66 6.57 -8.25 12.44
C LEU A 66 7.68 -8.51 11.41
N GLN A 67 8.94 -8.38 11.83
CA GLN A 67 10.10 -8.60 10.96
C GLN A 67 10.22 -10.04 10.46
N GLY A 68 9.95 -11.02 11.33
CA GLY A 68 9.96 -12.43 10.96
C GLY A 68 8.89 -12.75 9.92
N GLU A 69 7.69 -12.20 10.07
CA GLU A 69 6.60 -12.38 9.13
C GLU A 69 6.86 -11.66 7.81
N TYR A 70 7.38 -10.43 7.83
CA TYR A 70 7.83 -9.74 6.62
C TYR A 70 8.83 -10.60 5.84
N SER A 71 9.86 -11.08 6.54
CA SER A 71 10.93 -11.86 5.92
C SER A 71 10.38 -13.15 5.31
N ARG A 72 9.47 -13.83 6.01
CA ARG A 72 8.82 -15.04 5.51
C ARG A 72 8.03 -14.81 4.22
N MET A 73 7.35 -13.68 4.09
CA MET A 73 6.50 -13.41 2.93
C MET A 73 7.28 -12.88 1.73
N PHE A 74 8.18 -11.92 1.95
CA PHE A 74 8.78 -11.11 0.88
C PHE A 74 10.25 -11.42 0.58
N SER A 75 10.97 -12.11 1.47
CA SER A 75 12.39 -12.37 1.23
C SER A 75 12.59 -13.47 0.20
N HIS A 76 13.56 -13.26 -0.69
CA HIS A 76 14.02 -14.29 -1.61
C HIS A 76 14.97 -15.25 -0.88
N VAL A 77 14.71 -16.54 -1.01
CA VAL A 77 15.65 -17.59 -0.63
C VAL A 77 16.28 -18.11 -1.93
N GLU A 78 17.58 -18.42 -1.93
CA GLU A 78 18.27 -18.86 -3.14
C GLU A 78 17.57 -20.07 -3.79
N GLY A 79 17.06 -19.89 -5.01
CA GLY A 79 16.34 -20.93 -5.76
C GLY A 79 14.84 -21.01 -5.51
N GLU A 80 14.26 -20.14 -4.68
CA GLU A 80 12.82 -20.08 -4.39
C GLU A 80 12.27 -18.66 -4.58
N GLU A 81 11.12 -18.57 -5.24
CA GLU A 81 10.34 -17.33 -5.31
C GLU A 81 9.78 -16.98 -3.93
N PRO A 82 9.66 -15.69 -3.57
CA PRO A 82 9.01 -15.28 -2.33
C PRO A 82 7.57 -15.78 -2.29
N MET A 83 7.05 -16.04 -1.09
CA MET A 83 5.66 -16.48 -0.92
C MET A 83 4.66 -15.44 -1.45
N LEU A 84 5.03 -14.16 -1.33
CA LEU A 84 4.29 -13.04 -1.87
C LEU A 84 5.24 -12.12 -2.61
N PRO A 85 5.22 -12.09 -3.96
CA PRO A 85 6.02 -11.16 -4.73
C PRO A 85 5.67 -9.71 -4.37
N ILE A 86 6.66 -8.85 -4.11
CA ILE A 86 6.39 -7.43 -3.86
C ILE A 86 6.21 -6.64 -5.17
N HIS A 87 6.46 -7.26 -6.32
CA HIS A 87 6.38 -6.62 -7.64
C HIS A 87 4.95 -6.64 -8.17
N PHE A 88 4.40 -5.48 -8.54
CA PHE A 88 3.01 -5.39 -9.04
C PHE A 88 2.78 -6.14 -10.35
N THR A 89 3.85 -6.42 -11.11
CA THR A 89 3.82 -7.23 -12.35
C THR A 89 3.32 -8.68 -12.12
N ALA A 90 3.30 -9.15 -10.87
CA ALA A 90 2.76 -10.46 -10.50
C ALA A 90 1.23 -10.47 -10.26
N TYR A 91 0.56 -9.32 -10.46
CA TYR A 91 -0.84 -9.09 -10.12
C TYR A 91 -1.56 -8.31 -11.23
N GLY A 92 -2.89 -8.44 -11.30
CA GLY A 92 -3.68 -7.81 -12.35
C GLY A 92 -3.48 -8.44 -13.73
N ASN A 93 -3.92 -7.73 -14.78
CA ASN A 93 -3.72 -8.24 -16.15
C ASN A 93 -2.29 -7.94 -16.63
N PRO A 94 -1.69 -8.81 -17.46
CA PRO A 94 -0.34 -8.58 -17.97
C PRO A 94 -0.13 -7.23 -18.67
N GLY A 95 -1.17 -6.69 -19.32
CA GLY A 95 -1.09 -5.37 -19.97
C GLY A 95 -1.17 -4.19 -19.01
N ASP A 96 -1.73 -4.36 -17.82
CA ASP A 96 -1.91 -3.28 -16.84
C ASP A 96 -0.55 -2.89 -16.23
N ALA A 97 0.30 -3.89 -15.96
CA ALA A 97 1.61 -3.66 -15.37
C ALA A 97 2.57 -2.91 -16.32
N ASP A 98 2.55 -3.23 -17.62
CA ASP A 98 3.34 -2.52 -18.63
C ASP A 98 2.91 -1.04 -18.73
N LEU A 99 1.60 -0.78 -18.73
CA LEU A 99 1.05 0.58 -18.76
C LEU A 99 1.45 1.39 -17.51
N ILE A 100 1.33 0.79 -16.32
CA ILE A 100 1.76 1.42 -15.06
C ILE A 100 3.25 1.79 -15.12
N LEU A 101 4.10 0.89 -15.63
CA LEU A 101 5.53 1.15 -15.73
C LEU A 101 5.84 2.29 -16.70
N ASP A 102 5.24 2.28 -17.90
CA ASP A 102 5.38 3.37 -18.87
C ASP A 102 5.01 4.71 -18.22
N HIS A 103 3.91 4.74 -17.47
CA HIS A 103 3.44 5.91 -16.75
C HIS A 103 4.37 6.38 -15.64
N LEU A 104 4.93 5.45 -14.86
CA LEU A 104 5.95 5.76 -13.85
C LEU A 104 7.16 6.43 -14.51
N PHE A 105 7.68 5.86 -15.60
CA PHE A 105 8.86 6.37 -16.30
C PHE A 105 8.63 7.70 -17.03
N GLU A 106 7.41 7.96 -17.50
CA GLU A 106 7.05 9.22 -18.16
C GLU A 106 6.75 10.35 -17.17
N SER A 107 6.49 10.03 -15.90
CA SER A 107 6.18 11.00 -14.87
C SER A 107 7.42 11.69 -14.29
N SER A 108 7.21 12.76 -13.52
CA SER A 108 8.27 13.38 -12.71
C SER A 108 8.40 12.76 -11.32
N PHE A 109 7.81 11.58 -11.10
CA PHE A 109 7.88 10.88 -9.82
C PHE A 109 9.26 10.26 -9.63
N ASP A 110 9.90 10.57 -8.51
CA ASP A 110 11.16 9.96 -8.12
C ASP A 110 10.88 8.64 -7.40
N VAL A 111 11.22 7.52 -8.07
CA VAL A 111 11.11 6.17 -7.51
C VAL A 111 12.00 6.06 -6.26
N THR A 112 11.51 5.39 -5.21
CA THR A 112 12.29 5.14 -4.00
C THR A 112 13.49 4.27 -4.33
N PHE A 113 14.71 4.80 -4.14
CA PHE A 113 15.97 4.20 -4.63
C PHE A 113 16.25 2.79 -4.08
N ASP A 114 15.72 2.47 -2.90
CA ASP A 114 15.93 1.19 -2.23
C ASP A 114 14.94 0.10 -2.69
N GLU A 115 13.95 0.46 -3.52
CA GLU A 115 12.90 -0.43 -4.02
C GLU A 115 12.97 -0.57 -5.55
N ALA A 116 12.61 -1.75 -6.06
CA ALA A 116 12.49 -1.95 -7.50
C ALA A 116 11.38 -1.05 -8.07
N PRO A 117 11.52 -0.45 -9.28
CA PRO A 117 10.50 0.43 -9.85
C PRO A 117 9.10 -0.19 -9.89
N GLU A 118 9.03 -1.49 -10.14
CA GLU A 118 7.82 -2.27 -10.21
C GLU A 118 7.28 -2.75 -8.84
N SER A 119 7.79 -2.23 -7.72
CA SER A 119 7.30 -2.61 -6.38
C SER A 119 5.91 -2.05 -6.09
N ILE A 120 5.10 -2.78 -5.31
CA ILE A 120 3.81 -2.31 -4.81
C ILE A 120 3.95 -1.04 -3.97
N ILE A 121 5.09 -0.87 -3.29
CA ILE A 121 5.43 0.34 -2.51
C ILE A 121 5.53 1.54 -3.46
N ASN A 122 6.31 1.42 -4.54
CA ASN A 122 6.45 2.48 -5.54
C ASN A 122 5.13 2.75 -6.29
N LEU A 123 4.31 1.72 -6.51
CA LEU A 123 2.96 1.91 -7.04
C LEU A 123 2.10 2.77 -6.13
N LEU A 124 2.06 2.47 -4.82
CA LEU A 124 1.29 3.28 -3.85
C LEU A 124 1.85 4.71 -3.75
N ASP A 125 3.17 4.88 -3.75
CA ASP A 125 3.79 6.21 -3.74
C ASP A 125 3.50 7.00 -5.02
N TYR A 126 3.37 6.33 -6.17
CA TYR A 126 2.95 6.96 -7.42
C TYR A 126 1.50 7.45 -7.36
N TYR A 127 0.58 6.67 -6.79
CA TYR A 127 -0.81 7.14 -6.60
C TYR A 127 -0.91 8.21 -5.51
N CYS A 128 -0.01 8.21 -4.54
CA CYS A 128 0.18 9.34 -3.63
C CYS A 128 0.56 10.61 -4.41
N TYR A 129 1.54 10.53 -5.31
CA TYR A 129 1.93 11.63 -6.19
C TYR A 129 0.77 12.11 -7.08
N LEU A 130 0.05 11.19 -7.74
CA LEU A 130 -1.10 11.56 -8.58
C LEU A 130 -2.24 12.22 -7.79
N ALA A 131 -2.44 11.82 -6.53
CA ALA A 131 -3.39 12.47 -5.64
C ALA A 131 -2.94 13.91 -5.30
N GLU A 132 -1.64 14.17 -5.15
CA GLU A 132 -1.09 15.51 -4.91
C GLU A 132 -1.15 16.41 -6.16
N THR A 133 -1.17 15.84 -7.37
CA THR A 133 -1.28 16.58 -8.64
C THR A 133 -2.70 16.68 -9.21
N ASP A 134 -3.70 16.14 -8.52
CA ASP A 134 -5.11 16.05 -8.95
C ASP A 134 -5.36 15.21 -10.23
N ASP A 135 -4.42 14.32 -10.60
CA ASP A 135 -4.48 13.48 -11.82
C ASP A 135 -4.92 12.02 -11.55
N ILE A 136 -5.39 11.73 -10.34
CA ILE A 136 -5.66 10.35 -9.87
C ILE A 136 -6.67 9.57 -10.73
N LEU A 137 -7.64 10.25 -11.36
CA LEU A 137 -8.79 9.62 -12.01
C LEU A 137 -8.46 8.93 -13.33
N GLU A 138 -7.38 9.31 -14.03
CA GLU A 138 -7.14 8.81 -15.39
C GLU A 138 -6.71 7.34 -15.44
N ARG A 139 -6.33 6.74 -14.31
CA ARG A 139 -5.56 5.48 -14.28
C ARG A 139 -5.98 4.53 -13.16
N LEU A 140 -7.21 4.65 -12.65
CA LEU A 140 -7.65 3.89 -11.48
C LEU A 140 -7.85 2.39 -11.77
N SER A 141 -8.23 2.01 -12.99
CA SER A 141 -8.59 0.62 -13.33
C SER A 141 -7.45 -0.38 -13.12
N GLU A 142 -6.27 -0.04 -13.63
CA GLU A 142 -5.06 -0.86 -13.59
C GLU A 142 -4.60 -1.03 -12.14
N PHE A 143 -4.57 0.07 -11.40
CA PHE A 143 -4.23 0.10 -9.98
C PHE A 143 -5.20 -0.69 -9.12
N VAL A 144 -6.51 -0.51 -9.31
CA VAL A 144 -7.54 -1.27 -8.60
C VAL A 144 -7.39 -2.76 -8.85
N SER A 145 -7.11 -3.17 -10.10
CA SER A 145 -6.91 -4.59 -10.43
C SER A 145 -5.70 -5.17 -9.69
N VAL A 146 -4.56 -4.48 -9.73
CA VAL A 146 -3.35 -4.89 -9.01
C VAL A 146 -3.60 -4.96 -7.51
N LEU A 147 -4.24 -3.94 -6.94
CA LEU A 147 -4.40 -3.80 -5.50
C LEU A 147 -5.35 -4.87 -4.92
N LYS A 148 -6.41 -5.23 -5.64
CA LYS A 148 -7.32 -6.33 -5.26
C LYS A 148 -6.59 -7.67 -5.22
N ASP A 149 -5.85 -8.00 -6.27
CA ASP A 149 -5.12 -9.26 -6.36
C ASP A 149 -4.00 -9.36 -5.31
N PHE A 150 -3.23 -8.28 -5.11
CA PHE A 150 -2.17 -8.22 -4.11
C PHE A 150 -2.75 -8.33 -2.70
N SER A 151 -3.75 -7.53 -2.37
CA SER A 151 -4.35 -7.52 -1.03
C SER A 151 -4.99 -8.86 -0.68
N GLN A 152 -5.67 -9.50 -1.62
CA GLN A 152 -6.23 -10.83 -1.39
C GLN A 152 -5.15 -11.87 -1.08
N LYS A 153 -4.08 -11.92 -1.89
CA LYS A 153 -2.96 -12.86 -1.62
C LYS A 153 -2.26 -12.53 -0.31
N LEU A 154 -2.03 -11.25 0.01
CA LEU A 154 -1.48 -10.82 1.28
C LEU A 154 -2.31 -11.35 2.46
N TYR A 155 -3.63 -11.21 2.39
CA TYR A 155 -4.52 -11.72 3.43
C TYR A 155 -4.41 -13.25 3.61
N GLU A 156 -4.38 -13.98 2.49
CA GLU A 156 -4.33 -15.45 2.47
C GLU A 156 -3.02 -15.99 3.03
N VAL A 157 -1.88 -15.36 2.70
CA VAL A 157 -0.57 -15.85 3.14
C VAL A 157 -0.19 -15.38 4.54
N SER A 158 -0.82 -14.32 5.06
CA SER A 158 -0.46 -13.72 6.35
C SER A 158 -0.89 -14.55 7.56
N ASN A 159 0.00 -14.70 8.53
CA ASN A 159 -0.24 -15.39 9.80
C ASN A 159 -0.61 -14.44 10.93
N ILE A 160 -0.25 -13.16 10.83
CA ILE A 160 -0.49 -12.16 11.88
C ILE A 160 -1.57 -11.15 11.47
N ASN A 161 -2.20 -10.54 12.48
CA ASN A 161 -3.34 -9.64 12.24
C ASN A 161 -2.92 -8.32 11.58
N PHE A 162 -1.71 -7.83 11.84
CA PHE A 162 -1.19 -6.61 11.21
C PHE A 162 -1.30 -6.65 9.68
N TYR A 163 -0.71 -7.67 9.04
CA TYR A 163 -0.78 -7.79 7.58
C TYR A 163 -2.18 -8.15 7.06
N LYS A 164 -3.02 -8.81 7.86
CA LYS A 164 -4.42 -9.07 7.51
C LYS A 164 -5.25 -7.79 7.48
N GLU A 165 -5.10 -6.91 8.46
CA GLU A 165 -5.76 -5.61 8.45
C GLU A 165 -5.19 -4.71 7.36
N LEU A 166 -3.88 -4.80 7.09
CA LEU A 166 -3.25 -4.09 5.98
C LEU A 166 -3.90 -4.50 4.65
N ALA A 167 -4.03 -5.80 4.42
CA ALA A 167 -4.71 -6.35 3.25
C ALA A 167 -6.17 -5.89 3.14
N LYS A 168 -6.95 -5.94 4.24
CA LYS A 168 -8.35 -5.48 4.22
C LYS A 168 -8.44 -4.01 3.85
N GLY A 169 -7.57 -3.17 4.41
CA GLY A 169 -7.54 -1.73 4.12
C GLY A 169 -7.20 -1.43 2.65
N LEU A 170 -6.20 -2.12 2.09
CA LEU A 170 -5.86 -2.03 0.67
C LEU A 170 -7.03 -2.47 -0.23
N ASN A 171 -7.70 -3.56 0.13
CA ASN A 171 -8.86 -4.04 -0.62
C ASN A 171 -10.04 -3.07 -0.54
N GLU A 172 -10.25 -2.42 0.62
CA GLU A 172 -11.30 -1.40 0.78
C GLU A 172 -11.03 -0.18 -0.10
N ILE A 173 -9.78 0.31 -0.14
CA ILE A 173 -9.36 1.36 -1.06
C ILE A 173 -9.69 0.98 -2.50
N ALA A 174 -9.34 -0.24 -2.91
CA ALA A 174 -9.62 -0.72 -4.26
C ALA A 174 -11.12 -0.89 -4.54
N GLY A 175 -11.94 -1.13 -3.51
CA GLY A 175 -13.39 -1.14 -3.61
C GLY A 175 -13.94 0.24 -3.88
N ILE A 176 -13.59 1.21 -3.04
CA ILE A 176 -14.05 2.60 -3.13
C ILE A 176 -13.62 3.26 -4.44
N LEU A 177 -12.39 3.01 -4.90
CA LEU A 177 -11.89 3.58 -6.16
C LEU A 177 -12.49 2.94 -7.42
N ALA A 178 -13.19 1.80 -7.28
CA ALA A 178 -13.84 1.13 -8.41
C ALA A 178 -15.28 1.58 -8.64
N ASP A 179 -15.91 2.21 -7.65
CA ASP A 179 -17.30 2.67 -7.65
C ASP A 179 -17.44 4.12 -8.18
#